data_AF-A0A9W8SFN8-F1
#
_entry.id   AF-A0A9W8SFN8-F1
#
_cell.length_a   1.000
_cell.length_b   1.000
_cell.length_c   1.000
_cell.angle_alpha   90.00
_cell.angle_beta   90.00
_cell.angle_gamma   90.00
#
_symmetry.space_group_name_H-M   'P 1'
#
loop_
_entity.id
_entity.type
_entity.pdbx_description
1 polymer ?
#
loop_
_entity_poly.entity_id
_entity_poly.type
_entity_poly.pdbx_seq_one_letter_code
_entity_poly.pdbx_strand_id
1 'polypeptide(L)'
;MSAAHLRRVDPQWSLDSAEYLSETVSTLRKQLATMITDTQTATPTRQTVEQTLLGVIMLGMSTSWHGTSGLGLEHIQGSRALFQRYIYRRTSSDVSPSEWPKLSFYLGLQAYWESIASFLLDQDMDQLDNLHAACTSLPVEANQVNPWTGVDSTLWVLLAKAGCLVRKRRTLLLHKRTQISENTDEELESHMQLINQEALALEAQILSYTTPDVSRFEATEDNRTIISHLELIARCCRYAALLELYQAFSSTCDVTAGLRILMTTNGAWLSEPVAQTHLAVPHAYRALALGMLMILRSIPRHSNTKCLHALFLLIAGSALSAGPIGPGRHEQPPLQYSVGLSSDSAEKIVSPSCAVIVTRASSITCEPLRFWREFVQERMTYLEGAINLDGMRRIKEILNKVWDYNDSLASSSGELANRDLVGFVHWIDIMEAYELEFLF
;
A
#
# COMPACT_ATOMS: atom_id res chain seq x y z
N MET A 1 16.35 -15.58 -8.32
CA MET A 1 15.06 -15.02 -8.82
C MET A 1 14.28 -15.98 -9.70
N SER A 2 14.56 -16.09 -11.01
CA SER A 2 13.70 -16.83 -11.95
C SER A 2 13.52 -18.31 -11.58
N ALA A 3 14.61 -19.01 -11.25
CA ALA A 3 14.54 -20.39 -10.76
C ALA A 3 13.71 -20.50 -9.47
N ALA A 4 13.88 -19.56 -8.53
CA ALA A 4 13.10 -19.55 -7.28
C ALA A 4 11.60 -19.38 -7.54
N HIS A 5 11.23 -18.50 -8.48
CA HIS A 5 9.84 -18.30 -8.89
C HIS A 5 9.24 -19.55 -9.59
N LEU A 6 10.06 -20.29 -10.32
CA LEU A 6 9.64 -21.51 -11.04
C LEU A 6 9.77 -22.81 -10.24
N ARG A 7 10.24 -22.76 -9.00
CA ARG A 7 10.49 -23.95 -8.14
C ARG A 7 9.29 -24.87 -7.92
N ARG A 8 8.08 -24.33 -8.05
CA ARG A 8 6.83 -25.10 -7.91
C ARG A 8 6.40 -25.78 -9.21
N VAL A 9 6.97 -25.37 -10.35
CA VAL A 9 6.75 -26.01 -11.66
C VAL A 9 7.65 -27.23 -11.80
N ASP A 10 8.92 -27.10 -11.40
CA ASP A 10 9.90 -28.19 -11.41
C ASP A 10 10.74 -28.13 -10.13
N PRO A 11 10.79 -29.22 -9.33
CA PRO A 11 11.62 -29.30 -8.13
C PRO A 11 13.10 -29.02 -8.37
N GLN A 12 13.64 -29.29 -9.56
CA GLN A 12 15.03 -29.01 -9.90
C GLN A 12 15.36 -27.52 -9.75
N TRP A 13 14.44 -26.64 -10.12
CA TRP A 13 14.64 -25.19 -9.97
C TRP A 13 14.81 -24.76 -8.51
N SER A 14 14.34 -25.55 -7.54
CA SER A 14 14.61 -25.25 -6.14
C SER A 14 16.11 -25.37 -5.81
N LEU A 15 16.78 -26.41 -6.32
CA LEU A 15 18.22 -26.63 -6.13
C LEU A 15 19.03 -25.55 -6.86
N ASP A 16 18.75 -25.34 -8.15
CA ASP A 16 19.43 -24.34 -8.97
C ASP A 16 19.27 -22.93 -8.36
N SER A 17 18.07 -22.63 -7.84
CA SER A 17 17.83 -21.34 -7.19
C SER A 17 18.71 -21.12 -5.96
N ALA A 18 18.93 -22.16 -5.16
CA ALA A 18 19.76 -22.08 -3.96
C ALA A 18 21.25 -21.93 -4.32
N GLU A 19 21.70 -22.61 -5.37
CA GLU A 19 23.06 -22.46 -5.91
C GLU A 19 23.29 -21.04 -6.41
N TYR A 20 22.40 -20.51 -7.25
CA TYR A 20 22.50 -19.14 -7.74
C TYR A 20 22.43 -18.10 -6.62
N LEU A 21 21.63 -18.35 -5.58
CA LEU A 21 21.57 -17.49 -4.40
C LEU A 21 22.93 -17.43 -3.70
N SER A 22 23.54 -18.58 -3.44
CA SER A 22 24.87 -18.68 -2.81
C SER A 22 25.96 -18.01 -3.65
N GLU A 23 25.97 -18.24 -4.96
CA GLU A 23 26.92 -17.62 -5.87
C GLU A 23 26.75 -16.09 -5.93
N THR A 24 25.50 -15.62 -5.95
CA THR A 24 25.17 -14.18 -5.92
C THR A 24 25.68 -13.53 -4.65
N VAL A 25 25.42 -14.13 -3.48
CA VAL A 25 25.91 -13.63 -2.19
C VAL A 25 27.43 -13.58 -2.15
N SER A 26 28.11 -14.63 -2.62
CA SER A 26 29.58 -14.68 -2.70
C SER A 26 30.14 -13.58 -3.62
N THR A 27 29.53 -13.37 -4.78
CA THR A 27 29.94 -12.37 -5.76
C THR A 27 29.72 -10.94 -5.24
N LEU A 28 28.54 -10.65 -4.70
CA LEU A 28 28.23 -9.35 -4.12
C LEU A 28 29.12 -9.04 -2.92
N ARG A 29 29.43 -10.03 -2.07
CA ARG A 29 30.35 -9.86 -0.94
C ARG A 29 31.76 -9.46 -1.42
N LYS A 30 32.27 -10.10 -2.49
CA LYS A 30 33.57 -9.73 -3.08
C LYS A 30 33.54 -8.30 -3.64
N GLN A 31 32.49 -7.93 -4.38
CA GLN A 31 32.32 -6.59 -4.95
C GLN A 31 32.19 -5.51 -3.86
N LEU A 32 31.45 -5.78 -2.79
CA LEU A 32 31.35 -4.86 -1.66
C LEU A 32 32.69 -4.70 -0.93
N ALA A 33 33.43 -5.79 -0.73
CA ALA A 33 34.74 -5.74 -0.09
C ALA A 33 35.74 -4.88 -0.88
N THR A 34 35.76 -4.99 -2.22
CA THR A 34 36.59 -4.09 -3.05
C THR A 34 36.16 -2.65 -2.89
N MET A 35 34.85 -2.35 -2.96
CA MET A 35 34.33 -0.98 -2.79
C MET A 35 34.62 -0.30 -1.45
N ILE A 36 34.77 -1.10 -0.38
CA ILE A 36 35.12 -0.61 0.97
C ILE A 36 36.63 -0.37 1.08
N THR A 37 37.44 -1.31 0.58
CA THR A 37 38.91 -1.28 0.68
C THR A 37 39.54 -0.24 -0.23
N ASP A 38 38.90 0.06 -1.37
CA ASP A 38 39.36 1.02 -2.38
C ASP A 38 39.28 2.51 -1.99
N THR A 39 39.05 2.80 -0.71
CA THR A 39 38.98 4.18 -0.17
C THR A 39 40.29 4.96 -0.26
N GLN A 40 41.43 4.35 -0.65
CA GLN A 40 42.73 5.03 -0.68
C GLN A 40 43.47 5.10 -2.02
N THR A 41 43.09 4.38 -3.10
CA THR A 41 43.85 4.46 -4.38
C THR A 41 43.05 4.35 -5.68
N ALA A 42 41.84 3.78 -5.72
CA ALA A 42 41.03 3.72 -6.95
C ALA A 42 39.54 3.87 -6.63
N THR A 43 38.86 4.88 -7.16
CA THR A 43 37.40 4.99 -6.97
C THR A 43 36.69 3.85 -7.72
N PRO A 44 35.81 3.06 -7.08
CA PRO A 44 35.12 1.97 -7.77
C PRO A 44 34.31 2.53 -8.92
N THR A 45 34.39 1.88 -10.09
CA THR A 45 33.75 2.36 -11.31
C THR A 45 32.25 2.47 -11.12
N ARG A 46 31.64 3.47 -11.78
CA ARG A 46 30.20 3.73 -11.72
C ARG A 46 29.37 2.49 -12.05
N GLN A 47 29.77 1.74 -13.08
CA GLN A 47 29.10 0.51 -13.50
C GLN A 47 29.11 -0.56 -12.40
N THR A 48 30.19 -0.67 -11.62
CA THR A 48 30.27 -1.65 -10.53
C THR A 48 29.27 -1.31 -9.42
N VAL A 49 29.13 -0.02 -9.06
CA VAL A 49 28.14 0.42 -8.07
C VAL A 49 26.72 0.14 -8.53
N GLU A 50 26.41 0.45 -9.80
CA GLU A 50 25.11 0.19 -10.42
C GLU A 50 24.76 -1.30 -10.41
N GLN A 51 25.68 -2.17 -10.84
CA GLN A 51 25.49 -3.62 -10.84
C GLN A 51 25.34 -4.20 -9.43
N THR A 52 26.13 -3.71 -8.47
CA THR A 52 26.07 -4.16 -7.08
C THR A 52 24.75 -3.73 -6.44
N LEU A 53 24.32 -2.48 -6.66
CA LEU A 53 23.03 -1.96 -6.19
C LEU A 53 21.87 -2.79 -6.74
N LEU A 54 21.84 -3.03 -8.05
CA LEU A 54 20.82 -3.87 -8.67
C LEU A 54 20.83 -5.28 -8.07
N GLY A 55 22.03 -5.88 -7.95
CA GLY A 55 22.18 -7.22 -7.38
C GLY A 55 21.69 -7.32 -5.94
N VAL A 56 21.97 -6.33 -5.10
CA VAL A 56 21.50 -6.27 -3.70
C VAL A 56 19.98 -6.12 -3.63
N ILE A 57 19.37 -5.24 -4.45
CA ILE A 57 17.92 -5.08 -4.50
C ILE A 57 17.25 -6.39 -4.93
N MET A 58 17.75 -7.00 -6.01
CA MET A 58 17.19 -8.24 -6.53
C MET A 58 17.37 -9.41 -5.56
N LEU A 59 18.51 -9.46 -4.86
CA LEU A 59 18.76 -10.43 -3.79
C LEU A 59 17.72 -10.25 -2.67
N GLY A 60 17.59 -9.03 -2.13
CA GLY A 60 16.64 -8.73 -1.05
C GLY A 60 15.20 -9.10 -1.42
N MET A 61 14.73 -8.64 -2.57
CA MET A 61 13.36 -8.86 -3.02
C MET A 61 13.04 -10.34 -3.27
N SER A 62 14.01 -11.12 -3.78
CA SER A 62 13.79 -12.53 -4.11
C SER A 62 14.13 -13.51 -3.00
N THR A 63 14.74 -13.06 -1.89
CA THR A 63 15.13 -13.94 -0.78
C THR A 63 13.94 -14.71 -0.23
N SER A 64 12.79 -14.04 -0.08
CA SER A 64 11.53 -14.65 0.39
C SER A 64 10.96 -15.73 -0.53
N TRP A 65 11.41 -15.79 -1.78
CA TRP A 65 10.99 -16.82 -2.75
C TRP A 65 11.71 -18.15 -2.49
N HIS A 66 12.80 -18.13 -1.72
CA HIS A 66 13.50 -19.29 -1.24
C HIS A 66 12.96 -19.64 0.15
N GLY A 67 12.16 -20.70 0.24
CA GLY A 67 11.30 -20.97 1.41
C GLY A 67 11.97 -21.08 2.78
N THR A 68 13.30 -21.14 2.85
CA THR A 68 14.09 -21.20 4.10
C THR A 68 14.91 -19.94 4.36
N SER A 69 14.91 -18.95 3.47
CA SER A 69 15.90 -17.86 3.47
C SER A 69 15.43 -16.58 4.18
N GLY A 70 14.28 -16.58 4.85
CA GLY A 70 13.73 -15.39 5.50
C GLY A 70 13.13 -14.39 4.49
N LEU A 71 12.99 -13.12 4.87
CA LEU A 71 12.33 -12.11 4.03
C LEU A 71 13.29 -11.28 3.17
N GLY A 72 14.61 -11.37 3.37
CA GLY A 72 15.61 -10.56 2.64
C GLY A 72 15.71 -9.10 3.08
N LEU A 73 15.07 -8.76 4.20
CA LEU A 73 15.04 -7.41 4.76
C LEU A 73 16.41 -6.96 5.28
N GLU A 74 17.29 -7.89 5.63
CA GLU A 74 18.68 -7.64 6.02
C GLU A 74 19.50 -6.91 4.94
N HIS A 75 19.06 -6.99 3.68
CA HIS A 75 19.76 -6.38 2.54
C HIS A 75 19.39 -4.92 2.31
N ILE A 76 18.29 -4.43 2.90
CA ILE A 76 17.77 -3.09 2.62
C ILE A 76 18.75 -1.98 3.03
N GLN A 77 19.45 -2.16 4.14
CA GLN A 77 20.42 -1.18 4.64
C GLN A 77 21.63 -1.07 3.71
N GLY A 78 22.09 -2.20 3.17
CA GLY A 78 23.14 -2.23 2.15
C GLY A 78 22.70 -1.51 0.86
N SER A 79 21.45 -1.71 0.45
CA SER A 79 20.86 -0.99 -0.69
C SER A 79 20.85 0.51 -0.45
N ARG A 80 20.36 0.98 0.70
CA ARG A 80 20.33 2.41 1.06
C ARG A 80 21.72 3.06 0.97
N ALA A 81 22.74 2.41 1.53
CA ALA A 81 24.11 2.92 1.48
C ALA A 81 24.67 3.00 0.05
N LEU A 82 24.45 1.97 -0.77
CA LEU A 82 24.84 1.97 -2.18
C LEU A 82 24.06 3.02 -2.98
N PHE A 83 22.79 3.19 -2.67
CA PHE A 83 21.88 4.12 -3.32
C PHE A 83 22.24 5.58 -3.02
N GLN A 84 22.52 5.91 -1.76
CA GLN A 84 23.07 7.22 -1.38
C GLN A 84 24.37 7.52 -2.13
N ARG A 85 25.29 6.54 -2.21
CA ARG A 85 26.54 6.70 -2.97
C ARG A 85 26.29 6.91 -4.45
N TYR A 86 25.27 6.25 -5.00
CA TYR A 86 24.86 6.37 -6.39
C TYR A 86 24.27 7.75 -6.71
N ILE A 87 23.38 8.28 -5.84
CA ILE A 87 22.82 9.63 -5.98
C ILE A 87 23.89 10.69 -5.75
N TYR A 88 24.67 10.60 -4.68
CA TYR A 88 25.69 11.60 -4.32
C TYR A 88 26.70 11.83 -5.45
N ARG A 89 27.18 10.73 -6.06
CA ARG A 89 28.10 10.80 -7.22
C ARG A 89 27.47 11.48 -8.42
N ARG A 90 26.15 11.50 -8.54
CA ARG A 90 25.41 12.17 -9.62
C ARG A 90 25.09 13.62 -9.31
N THR A 91 24.86 14.00 -8.06
CA THR A 91 24.67 15.43 -7.71
C THR A 91 25.95 16.24 -7.86
N SER A 92 27.13 15.61 -7.84
CA SER A 92 28.43 16.27 -8.01
C SER A 92 28.91 16.40 -9.45
N SER A 93 28.17 15.87 -10.44
CA SER A 93 28.51 15.93 -11.87
C SER A 93 27.24 16.29 -12.63
N ASP A 94 27.25 17.28 -13.52
CA ASP A 94 26.08 17.60 -14.35
C ASP A 94 25.54 16.32 -15.01
N VAL A 95 24.39 15.83 -14.52
CA VAL A 95 23.81 14.57 -15.00
C VAL A 95 23.37 14.77 -16.43
N SER A 96 24.03 14.11 -17.37
CA SER A 96 23.65 14.21 -18.77
C SER A 96 22.22 13.67 -18.96
N PRO A 97 21.40 14.28 -19.85
CA PRO A 97 20.01 13.87 -20.07
C PRO A 97 19.79 12.37 -20.34
N SER A 98 20.77 11.70 -20.97
CA SER A 98 20.74 10.27 -21.27
C SER A 98 20.76 9.35 -20.04
N GLU A 99 21.02 9.88 -18.84
CA GLU A 99 21.18 9.09 -17.61
C GLU A 99 19.98 9.16 -16.67
N TRP A 100 19.03 10.06 -16.95
CA TRP A 100 17.80 10.19 -16.19
C TRP A 100 16.90 8.95 -16.26
N PRO A 101 16.72 8.28 -17.43
CA PRO A 101 16.05 6.98 -17.51
C PRO A 101 16.59 5.95 -16.51
N LYS A 102 17.91 5.82 -16.45
CA LYS A 102 18.57 4.90 -15.51
C LYS A 102 18.35 5.34 -14.06
N LEU A 103 18.39 6.64 -13.78
CA LEU A 103 18.13 7.15 -12.42
C LEU A 103 16.70 6.79 -11.97
N SER A 104 15.72 7.10 -12.82
CA SER A 104 14.30 6.81 -12.61
C SER A 104 14.05 5.31 -12.38
N PHE A 105 14.76 4.45 -13.12
CA PHE A 105 14.72 3.00 -12.92
C PHE A 105 15.11 2.59 -11.48
N TYR A 106 16.30 3.00 -11.01
CA TYR A 106 16.76 2.65 -9.65
C TYR A 106 15.94 3.33 -8.55
N LEU A 107 15.47 4.56 -8.78
CA LEU A 107 14.57 5.26 -7.85
C LEU A 107 13.28 4.49 -7.64
N GLY A 108 12.66 4.00 -8.72
CA GLY A 108 11.44 3.20 -8.58
C GLY A 108 11.69 1.83 -7.94
N LEU A 109 12.81 1.16 -8.24
CA LEU A 109 13.17 -0.08 -7.54
C LEU A 109 13.29 0.12 -6.03
N GLN A 110 14.03 1.15 -5.60
CA GLN A 110 14.18 1.47 -4.19
C GLN A 110 12.86 1.91 -3.57
N ALA A 111 12.09 2.78 -4.23
CA ALA A 111 10.79 3.25 -3.74
C ALA A 111 9.79 2.11 -3.53
N TYR A 112 9.71 1.16 -4.47
CA TYR A 112 8.88 -0.02 -4.30
C TYR A 112 9.35 -0.84 -3.10
N TRP A 113 10.64 -1.18 -3.01
CA TRP A 113 11.11 -2.02 -1.91
C TRP A 113 10.91 -1.36 -0.53
N GLU A 114 11.24 -0.07 -0.40
CA GLU A 114 10.99 0.71 0.81
C GLU A 114 9.51 0.72 1.19
N SER A 115 8.61 0.81 0.21
CA SER A 115 7.16 0.82 0.46
C SER A 115 6.60 -0.50 1.02
N ILE A 116 7.15 -1.64 0.61
CA ILE A 116 6.73 -2.93 1.17
C ILE A 116 7.38 -3.14 2.52
N ALA A 117 8.68 -2.82 2.62
CA ALA A 117 9.44 -2.98 3.85
C ALA A 117 8.95 -2.05 4.98
N SER A 118 8.29 -0.93 4.69
CA SER A 118 7.81 0.01 5.72
C SER A 118 6.71 -0.58 6.61
N PHE A 119 6.06 -1.65 6.17
CA PHE A 119 5.09 -2.40 6.96
C PHE A 119 5.73 -3.54 7.76
N LEU A 120 7.01 -3.85 7.53
CA LEU A 120 7.74 -4.97 8.12
C LEU A 120 8.89 -4.52 9.04
N LEU A 121 9.45 -3.35 8.77
CA LEU A 121 10.60 -2.79 9.46
C LEU A 121 10.33 -1.35 9.89
N ASP A 122 10.90 -0.96 11.02
CA ASP A 122 10.98 0.44 11.40
C ASP A 122 12.07 1.10 10.55
N GLN A 123 11.65 1.99 9.65
CA GLN A 123 12.56 2.70 8.75
C GLN A 123 12.87 4.10 9.27
N ASP A 124 14.04 4.59 8.88
CA ASP A 124 14.47 5.95 9.12
C ASP A 124 13.77 6.90 8.13
N MET A 125 13.04 7.89 8.66
CA MET A 125 12.30 8.86 7.86
C MET A 125 13.23 9.74 7.04
N ASP A 126 14.43 10.05 7.53
CA ASP A 126 15.40 10.88 6.81
C ASP A 126 15.83 10.18 5.50
N GLN A 127 15.93 8.84 5.51
CA GLN A 127 16.21 8.07 4.29
C GLN A 127 15.09 8.19 3.26
N LEU A 128 13.84 8.13 3.72
CA LEU A 128 12.68 8.27 2.85
C LEU A 128 12.51 9.70 2.34
N ASP A 129 12.87 10.71 3.13
CA ASP A 129 12.88 12.11 2.71
C ASP A 129 13.93 12.35 1.62
N ASN A 130 15.13 11.79 1.77
CA ASN A 130 16.16 11.82 0.73
C ASN A 130 15.70 11.13 -0.56
N LEU A 131 15.06 9.97 -0.46
CA LEU A 131 14.51 9.25 -1.60
C LEU A 131 13.37 10.03 -2.27
N HIS A 132 12.47 10.61 -1.48
CA HIS A 132 11.38 11.45 -1.96
C HIS A 132 11.93 12.67 -2.71
N ALA A 133 12.90 13.37 -2.12
CA ALA A 133 13.56 14.51 -2.76
C ALA A 133 14.16 14.11 -4.11
N ALA A 134 14.87 12.99 -4.17
CA ALA A 134 15.45 12.48 -5.40
C ALA A 134 14.38 12.16 -6.47
N CYS A 135 13.27 11.50 -6.11
CA CYS A 135 12.15 11.25 -7.03
C CYS A 135 11.54 12.55 -7.57
N THR A 136 11.32 13.55 -6.72
CA THR A 136 10.68 14.82 -7.10
C THR A 136 11.59 15.78 -7.84
N SER A 137 12.91 15.65 -7.70
CA SER A 137 13.90 16.49 -8.39
C SER A 137 14.15 16.10 -9.84
N LEU A 138 13.59 14.97 -10.30
CA LEU A 138 13.79 14.51 -11.66
C LEU A 138 13.12 15.47 -12.66
N PRO A 139 13.80 15.80 -13.78
CA PRO A 139 13.20 16.60 -14.82
C PRO A 139 12.15 15.78 -15.61
N VAL A 140 11.29 16.45 -16.37
CA VAL A 140 10.17 15.82 -17.08
C VAL A 140 10.66 14.77 -18.09
N GLU A 141 11.83 14.99 -18.69
CA GLU A 141 12.48 14.09 -19.63
C GLU A 141 12.92 12.76 -18.99
N ALA A 142 12.95 12.69 -17.65
CA ALA A 142 13.18 11.46 -16.89
C ALA A 142 11.93 10.57 -16.80
N ASN A 143 10.77 11.06 -17.21
CA ASN A 143 9.51 10.34 -17.10
C ASN A 143 9.52 9.13 -18.03
N GLN A 144 9.69 7.96 -17.44
CA GLN A 144 9.55 6.67 -18.09
C GLN A 144 8.74 5.76 -17.21
N VAL A 145 8.07 4.79 -17.83
CA VAL A 145 7.37 3.75 -17.07
C VAL A 145 8.41 2.93 -16.32
N ASN A 146 8.35 2.98 -15.00
CA ASN A 146 9.15 2.12 -14.15
C ASN A 146 8.50 0.74 -14.06
N PRO A 147 9.25 -0.38 -14.19
CA PRO A 147 8.64 -1.71 -14.16
C PRO A 147 8.05 -2.12 -12.80
N TRP A 148 8.40 -1.43 -11.71
CA TRP A 148 8.00 -1.76 -10.34
C TRP A 148 7.04 -0.74 -9.75
N THR A 149 7.19 0.54 -10.12
CA THR A 149 6.34 1.63 -9.60
C THR A 149 5.38 2.21 -10.63
N GLY A 150 5.48 1.79 -11.89
CA GLY A 150 4.63 2.27 -12.97
C GLY A 150 4.97 3.70 -13.37
N VAL A 151 3.94 4.55 -13.48
CA VAL A 151 4.09 5.94 -13.94
C VAL A 151 4.57 6.90 -12.84
N ASP A 152 4.63 6.46 -11.57
CA ASP A 152 4.87 7.37 -10.46
C ASP A 152 5.55 6.69 -9.26
N SER A 153 6.87 6.81 -9.16
CA SER A 153 7.66 6.33 -8.02
C SER A 153 7.44 7.14 -6.74
N THR A 154 7.03 8.40 -6.83
CA THR A 154 6.91 9.28 -5.66
C THR A 154 5.79 8.80 -4.74
N LEU A 155 4.66 8.39 -5.31
CA LEU A 155 3.54 7.84 -4.54
C LEU A 155 3.92 6.60 -3.73
N TRP A 156 4.82 5.75 -4.23
CA TRP A 156 5.33 4.61 -3.47
C TRP A 156 6.20 5.03 -2.29
N VAL A 157 6.99 6.10 -2.44
CA VAL A 157 7.74 6.68 -1.31
C VAL A 157 6.78 7.28 -0.27
N LEU A 158 5.70 7.94 -0.71
CA LEU A 158 4.68 8.45 0.21
C LEU A 158 3.94 7.32 0.95
N LEU A 159 3.66 6.20 0.26
CA LEU A 159 3.15 4.98 0.89
C LEU A 159 4.15 4.39 1.89
N ALA A 160 5.46 4.40 1.58
CA ALA A 160 6.51 3.97 2.50
C ALA A 160 6.49 4.79 3.80
N LYS A 161 6.42 6.13 3.67
CA LYS A 161 6.32 7.05 4.82
C LYS A 161 5.05 6.79 5.63
N ALA A 162 3.92 6.55 4.98
CA ALA A 162 2.67 6.22 5.66
C ALA A 162 2.81 4.93 6.48
N GLY A 163 3.34 3.86 5.89
CA GLY A 163 3.60 2.60 6.58
C GLY A 163 4.53 2.76 7.80
N CYS A 164 5.58 3.59 7.67
CA CYS A 164 6.48 3.89 8.79
C CYS A 164 5.77 4.58 9.96
N LEU A 165 4.95 5.61 9.68
CA LEU A 165 4.20 6.31 10.71
C LEU A 165 3.18 5.40 11.39
N VAL A 166 2.50 4.55 10.60
CA VAL A 166 1.58 3.53 11.12
C VAL A 166 2.33 2.59 12.08
N ARG A 167 3.47 2.02 11.68
CA ARG A 167 4.28 1.16 12.56
C ARG A 167 4.75 1.90 13.81
N LYS A 168 5.36 3.08 13.67
CA LYS A 168 5.83 3.89 14.82
C LYS A 168 4.72 4.13 15.83
N ARG A 169 3.54 4.56 15.38
CA ARG A 169 2.38 4.78 16.26
C ARG A 169 1.99 3.50 16.98
N ARG A 170 1.92 2.38 16.27
CA ARG A 170 1.56 1.07 16.83
C ARG A 170 2.55 0.62 17.88
N THR A 171 3.85 0.72 17.59
CA THR A 171 4.93 0.44 18.54
C THR A 171 4.78 1.28 19.81
N LEU A 172 4.52 2.59 19.70
CA LEU A 172 4.29 3.44 20.87
C LEU A 172 3.05 3.03 21.69
N LEU A 173 1.94 2.70 21.03
CA LEU A 173 0.72 2.24 21.71
C LEU A 173 0.93 0.90 22.44
N LEU A 174 1.73 0.00 21.86
CA LEU A 174 2.11 -1.26 22.52
C LEU A 174 2.99 -0.99 23.75
N HIS A 175 4.00 -0.11 23.63
CA HIS A 175 4.84 0.28 24.77
C HIS A 175 3.99 0.86 25.92
N LYS A 176 3.05 1.77 25.60
CA LYS A 176 2.09 2.33 26.57
C LYS A 176 1.31 1.27 27.33
N ARG A 177 0.89 0.20 26.64
CA ARG A 177 0.09 -0.87 27.25
C ARG A 177 0.91 -1.75 28.20
N THR A 178 2.23 -1.85 27.98
CA THR A 178 3.12 -2.72 28.74
C THR A 178 3.75 -2.06 29.97
N GLN A 179 3.85 -0.73 30.00
CA GLN A 179 4.50 0.01 31.10
C GLN A 179 3.46 0.70 32.01
N ILE A 180 3.62 0.55 33.33
CA ILE A 180 2.72 1.07 34.39
C ILE A 180 3.39 2.23 35.16
N SER A 181 4.41 2.88 34.58
CA SER A 181 5.24 3.87 35.29
C SER A 181 4.92 5.32 34.87
N GLU A 182 4.58 6.17 35.84
CA GLU A 182 4.13 7.56 35.64
C GLU A 182 5.18 8.50 35.01
N ASN A 183 6.48 8.28 35.26
CA ASN A 183 7.55 9.13 34.69
C ASN A 183 7.75 8.94 33.18
N THR A 184 7.19 7.90 32.58
CA THR A 184 7.36 7.54 31.17
C THR A 184 6.24 8.10 30.28
N ASP A 185 5.18 8.64 30.89
CA ASP A 185 4.00 9.13 30.17
C ASP A 185 4.24 10.47 29.46
N GLU A 186 5.03 11.38 30.03
CA GLU A 186 5.34 12.68 29.41
C GLU A 186 6.19 12.53 28.14
N GLU A 187 7.23 11.70 28.19
CA GLU A 187 8.07 11.40 27.02
C GLU A 187 7.25 10.72 25.92
N LEU A 188 6.41 9.74 26.29
CA LEU A 188 5.56 9.04 25.34
C LEU A 188 4.55 9.97 24.68
N GLU A 189 3.93 10.88 25.44
CA GLU A 189 3.00 11.86 24.91
C GLU A 189 3.71 12.84 23.96
N SER A 190 4.93 13.27 24.29
CA SER A 190 5.75 14.09 23.38
C SER A 190 6.04 13.38 22.06
N HIS A 191 6.44 12.10 22.09
CA HIS A 191 6.66 11.30 20.88
C HIS A 191 5.36 11.10 20.08
N MET A 192 4.22 10.89 20.75
CA MET A 192 2.91 10.77 20.10
C MET A 192 2.52 12.07 19.40
N GLN A 193 2.75 13.23 20.02
CA GLN A 193 2.51 14.54 19.44
C GLN A 193 3.38 14.77 18.19
N LEU A 194 4.67 14.42 18.24
CA LEU A 194 5.57 14.52 17.09
C LEU A 194 5.07 13.69 15.92
N ILE A 195 4.75 12.42 16.14
CA ILE A 195 4.27 11.53 15.05
C ILE A 195 2.90 11.99 14.52
N ASN A 196 2.02 12.55 15.36
CA ASN A 196 0.77 13.14 14.91
C ASN A 196 1.03 14.35 13.97
N GLN A 197 2.04 15.17 14.25
CA GLN A 197 2.44 16.29 13.38
C GLN A 197 3.03 15.78 12.06
N GLU A 198 3.91 14.76 12.11
CA GLU A 198 4.44 14.10 10.91
C GLU A 198 3.31 13.52 10.03
N ALA A 199 2.29 12.91 10.64
CA ALA A 199 1.14 12.37 9.93
C ALA A 199 0.30 13.44 9.23
N LEU A 200 0.05 14.59 9.88
CA LEU A 200 -0.64 15.73 9.26
C LEU A 200 0.15 16.32 8.09
N ALA A 201 1.48 16.46 8.25
CA ALA A 201 2.34 16.95 7.19
C ALA A 201 2.33 15.99 5.99
N LEU A 202 2.40 14.68 6.24
CA LEU A 202 2.35 13.66 5.19
C LEU A 202 0.98 13.62 4.51
N GLU A 203 -0.13 13.73 5.26
CA GLU A 203 -1.47 13.82 4.69
C GLU A 203 -1.56 15.02 3.73
N ALA A 204 -1.16 16.21 4.17
CA ALA A 204 -1.16 17.41 3.32
C ALA A 204 -0.29 17.22 2.06
N GLN A 205 0.87 16.56 2.19
CA GLN A 205 1.73 16.21 1.06
C GLN A 205 1.01 15.27 0.07
N ILE A 206 0.36 14.20 0.56
CA ILE A 206 -0.37 13.25 -0.30
C ILE A 206 -1.59 13.90 -0.96
N LEU A 207 -2.32 14.77 -0.24
CA LEU A 207 -3.51 15.47 -0.77
C LEU A 207 -3.15 16.53 -1.82
N SER A 208 -2.02 17.21 -1.67
CA SER A 208 -1.56 18.23 -2.63
C SER A 208 -0.79 17.63 -3.82
N TYR A 209 -0.31 16.39 -3.70
CA TYR A 209 0.45 15.73 -4.75
C TYR A 209 -0.34 15.57 -6.06
N THR A 210 0.30 15.94 -7.17
CA THR A 210 -0.25 15.80 -8.53
C THR A 210 0.59 14.80 -9.29
N THR A 211 -0.05 13.76 -9.82
CA THR A 211 0.60 12.73 -10.62
C THR A 211 1.10 13.29 -11.95
N PRO A 212 2.21 12.75 -12.49
CA PRO A 212 2.66 13.09 -13.83
C PRO A 212 1.56 12.88 -14.88
N ASP A 213 1.53 13.76 -15.88
CA ASP A 213 0.60 13.64 -17.00
C ASP A 213 0.92 12.40 -17.84
N VAL A 214 -0.03 11.46 -17.86
CA VAL A 214 0.10 10.16 -18.53
C VAL A 214 0.28 10.26 -20.04
N SER A 215 -0.13 11.37 -20.65
CA SER A 215 0.05 11.61 -22.10
C SER A 215 1.53 11.74 -22.51
N ARG A 216 2.42 11.95 -21.53
CA ARG A 216 3.86 12.11 -21.74
C ARG A 216 4.62 10.79 -21.75
N PHE A 217 4.00 9.68 -21.35
CA PHE A 217 4.65 8.39 -21.33
C PHE A 217 4.53 7.71 -22.69
N GLU A 218 5.65 7.13 -23.13
CA GLU A 218 5.66 6.22 -24.27
C GLU A 218 4.84 4.96 -23.96
N ALA A 219 4.22 4.38 -24.99
CA ALA A 219 3.51 3.11 -24.83
C ALA A 219 4.50 2.02 -24.40
N THR A 220 4.09 1.16 -23.47
CA THR A 220 4.93 0.11 -22.86
C THR A 220 5.31 -1.05 -23.78
N GLU A 221 4.90 -1.00 -25.05
CA GLU A 221 5.00 -2.11 -26.03
C GLU A 221 4.34 -3.44 -25.58
N ASP A 222 3.68 -3.47 -24.42
CA ASP A 222 2.95 -4.61 -23.86
C ASP A 222 1.44 -4.28 -23.82
N ASN A 223 0.66 -4.99 -24.63
CA ASN A 223 -0.80 -4.83 -24.67
C ASN A 223 -1.51 -5.21 -23.36
N ARG A 224 -0.83 -5.89 -22.43
CA ARG A 224 -1.33 -6.21 -21.09
C ARG A 224 -0.85 -5.26 -20.00
N THR A 225 0.08 -4.35 -20.29
CA THR A 225 0.59 -3.33 -19.35
C THR A 225 0.39 -1.93 -19.92
N ILE A 226 -0.83 -1.59 -20.31
CA ILE A 226 -1.10 -0.26 -20.89
C ILE A 226 -1.01 0.86 -19.83
N ILE A 227 -0.69 2.08 -20.28
CA ILE A 227 -0.48 3.26 -19.42
C ILE A 227 -1.68 3.55 -18.52
N SER A 228 -2.91 3.43 -19.03
CA SER A 228 -4.11 3.66 -18.23
C SER A 228 -4.26 2.67 -17.07
N HIS A 229 -3.79 1.42 -17.20
CA HIS A 229 -3.75 0.49 -16.07
C HIS A 229 -2.75 0.94 -15.00
N LEU A 230 -1.60 1.48 -15.40
CA LEU A 230 -0.57 1.98 -14.49
C LEU A 230 -1.00 3.26 -13.77
N GLU A 231 -1.76 4.14 -14.44
CA GLU A 231 -2.39 5.30 -13.82
C GLU A 231 -3.37 4.91 -12.72
N LEU A 232 -4.19 3.88 -12.96
CA LEU A 232 -5.10 3.34 -11.94
C LEU A 232 -4.32 2.74 -10.76
N ILE A 233 -3.15 2.14 -11.00
CA ILE A 233 -2.25 1.68 -9.92
C ILE A 233 -1.67 2.84 -9.12
N ALA A 234 -1.22 3.92 -9.78
CA ALA A 234 -0.74 5.12 -9.10
C ALA A 234 -1.84 5.69 -8.18
N ARG A 235 -3.08 5.78 -8.67
CA ARG A 235 -4.23 6.17 -7.84
C ARG A 235 -4.46 5.24 -6.64
N CYS A 236 -4.42 3.92 -6.84
CA CYS A 236 -4.50 2.97 -5.74
C CYS A 236 -3.38 3.18 -4.71
N CYS A 237 -2.16 3.46 -5.15
CA CYS A 237 -1.03 3.76 -4.26
C CYS A 237 -1.29 5.00 -3.40
N ARG A 238 -1.78 6.08 -4.02
CA ARG A 238 -2.19 7.29 -3.30
C ARG A 238 -3.27 7.01 -2.25
N TYR A 239 -4.33 6.31 -2.62
CA TYR A 239 -5.43 6.00 -1.70
C TYR A 239 -5.05 5.00 -0.62
N ALA A 240 -4.13 4.07 -0.91
CA ALA A 240 -3.58 3.16 0.09
C ALA A 240 -2.82 3.95 1.16
N ALA A 241 -1.97 4.90 0.78
CA ALA A 241 -1.24 5.74 1.72
C ALA A 241 -2.19 6.54 2.63
N LEU A 242 -3.24 7.13 2.06
CA LEU A 242 -4.28 7.83 2.83
C LEU A 242 -5.04 6.87 3.75
N LEU A 243 -5.50 5.72 3.25
CA LEU A 243 -6.29 4.77 4.02
C LEU A 243 -5.52 4.19 5.22
N GLU A 244 -4.23 3.90 5.04
CA GLU A 244 -3.32 3.48 6.12
C GLU A 244 -3.16 4.58 7.18
N LEU A 245 -2.88 5.82 6.76
CA LEU A 245 -2.80 6.97 7.68
C LEU A 245 -4.11 7.19 8.43
N TYR A 246 -5.22 7.14 7.73
CA TYR A 246 -6.55 7.40 8.28
C TYR A 246 -6.98 6.35 9.31
N GLN A 247 -6.62 5.09 9.10
CA GLN A 247 -6.87 4.03 10.08
C GLN A 247 -5.99 4.18 11.33
N ALA A 248 -4.73 4.57 11.18
CA ALA A 248 -3.83 4.74 12.32
C ALA A 248 -4.08 6.05 13.09
N PHE A 249 -4.31 7.16 12.39
CA PHE A 249 -4.39 8.52 12.92
C PHE A 249 -5.82 9.09 12.86
N SER A 250 -6.80 8.28 13.24
CA SER A 250 -8.24 8.58 13.14
C SER A 250 -8.69 9.85 13.85
N SER A 251 -8.00 10.24 14.93
CA SER A 251 -8.29 11.44 15.73
C SER A 251 -7.73 12.73 15.12
N THR A 252 -6.80 12.60 14.17
CA THR A 252 -5.92 13.69 13.75
C THR A 252 -6.13 14.02 12.28
N CYS A 253 -6.17 13.00 11.42
CA CYS A 253 -6.31 13.17 9.97
C CYS A 253 -7.77 13.26 9.53
N ASP A 254 -8.02 13.98 8.43
CA ASP A 254 -9.37 14.19 7.89
C ASP A 254 -9.67 13.25 6.72
N VAL A 255 -10.30 12.12 7.03
CA VAL A 255 -10.74 11.14 6.03
C VAL A 255 -11.64 11.73 4.93
N THR A 256 -12.37 12.81 5.21
CA THR A 256 -13.27 13.42 4.23
C THR A 256 -12.51 14.10 3.10
N ALA A 257 -11.28 14.57 3.35
CA ALA A 257 -10.42 15.16 2.33
C ALA A 257 -10.02 14.11 1.27
N GLY A 258 -9.57 12.93 1.70
CA GLY A 258 -9.26 11.82 0.80
C GLY A 258 -10.47 11.32 0.01
N LEU A 259 -11.65 11.23 0.64
CA LEU A 259 -12.90 10.89 -0.06
C LEU A 259 -13.27 11.91 -1.15
N ARG A 260 -13.03 13.19 -0.91
CA ARG A 260 -13.31 14.24 -1.89
C ARG A 260 -12.45 14.08 -3.15
N ILE A 261 -11.16 13.78 -2.97
CA ILE A 261 -10.23 13.53 -4.09
C ILE A 261 -10.62 12.24 -4.83
N LEU A 262 -11.03 11.19 -4.11
CA LEU A 262 -11.55 9.97 -4.71
C LEU A 262 -12.76 10.26 -5.62
N MET A 263 -13.71 11.07 -5.16
CA MET A 263 -14.91 11.42 -5.94
C MET A 263 -14.56 12.24 -7.19
N THR A 264 -13.68 13.25 -7.07
CA THR A 264 -13.33 14.11 -8.20
C THR A 264 -12.53 13.36 -9.27
N THR A 265 -11.67 12.42 -8.88
CA THR A 265 -10.78 11.71 -9.81
C THR A 265 -11.38 10.42 -10.38
N ASN A 266 -12.37 9.81 -9.71
CA ASN A 266 -12.99 8.59 -10.24
C ASN A 266 -14.06 8.89 -11.30
N GLY A 267 -14.58 10.11 -11.43
CA GLY A 267 -15.82 10.37 -12.15
C GLY A 267 -17.03 9.87 -11.34
N ALA A 268 -18.26 10.21 -11.76
CA ALA A 268 -19.53 10.10 -11.01
C ALA A 268 -20.00 8.69 -10.54
N TRP A 269 -19.09 7.77 -10.21
CA TRP A 269 -19.37 6.45 -9.63
C TRP A 269 -19.83 6.50 -8.17
N LEU A 270 -19.45 7.57 -7.46
CA LEU A 270 -19.92 7.89 -6.11
C LEU A 270 -20.80 9.13 -6.26
N SER A 271 -22.10 9.02 -5.95
CA SER A 271 -23.03 10.15 -6.05
C SER A 271 -22.62 11.27 -5.07
N GLU A 272 -22.81 12.54 -5.47
CA GLU A 272 -22.56 13.74 -4.63
C GLU A 272 -23.08 13.73 -3.18
N PRO A 273 -24.17 13.04 -2.78
CA PRO A 273 -24.71 13.13 -1.41
C PRO A 273 -23.74 12.67 -0.30
N VAL A 274 -22.69 11.91 -0.64
CA VAL A 274 -21.66 11.41 0.28
C VAL A 274 -20.72 12.56 0.72
N ALA A 275 -20.52 13.58 -0.11
CA ALA A 275 -19.63 14.71 0.19
C ALA A 275 -20.25 15.73 1.18
N GLN A 276 -21.58 15.73 1.31
CA GLN A 276 -22.34 16.71 2.11
C GLN A 276 -22.90 16.12 3.41
N THR A 277 -22.77 14.81 3.61
CA THR A 277 -23.23 14.13 4.82
C THR A 277 -22.07 13.83 5.75
N HIS A 278 -22.19 14.22 7.02
CA HIS A 278 -21.30 13.77 8.09
C HIS A 278 -21.44 12.25 8.27
N LEU A 279 -20.73 11.47 7.44
CA LEU A 279 -20.61 10.04 7.61
C LEU A 279 -19.87 9.78 8.93
N ALA A 280 -20.38 8.84 9.72
CA ALA A 280 -19.62 8.35 10.87
C ALA A 280 -18.27 7.81 10.36
N VAL A 281 -17.18 8.16 11.04
CA VAL A 281 -15.78 7.86 10.66
C VAL A 281 -15.56 6.42 10.16
N PRO A 282 -16.11 5.35 10.78
CA PRO A 282 -16.00 3.98 10.26
C PRO A 282 -16.57 3.75 8.85
N HIS A 283 -17.59 4.51 8.45
CA HIS A 283 -18.17 4.45 7.10
C HIS A 283 -17.29 5.16 6.08
N ALA A 284 -16.52 6.17 6.49
CA ALA A 284 -15.64 6.91 5.61
C ALA A 284 -14.42 6.08 5.18
N TYR A 285 -13.79 5.33 6.10
CA TYR A 285 -12.72 4.38 5.75
C TYR A 285 -13.20 3.30 4.79
N ARG A 286 -14.37 2.73 5.07
CA ARG A 286 -14.99 1.74 4.20
C ARG A 286 -15.27 2.32 2.82
N ALA A 287 -15.78 3.54 2.72
CA ALA A 287 -16.03 4.19 1.43
C ALA A 287 -14.73 4.39 0.62
N LEU A 288 -13.63 4.79 1.27
CA LEU A 288 -12.33 4.93 0.63
C LEU A 288 -11.81 3.57 0.12
N ALA A 289 -11.89 2.54 0.96
CA ALA A 289 -11.52 1.17 0.60
C ALA A 289 -12.34 0.64 -0.58
N LEU A 290 -13.66 0.84 -0.56
CA LEU A 290 -14.54 0.47 -1.69
C LEU A 290 -14.15 1.21 -2.97
N GLY A 291 -13.82 2.50 -2.89
CA GLY A 291 -13.29 3.27 -4.01
C GLY A 291 -12.04 2.65 -4.63
N MET A 292 -11.08 2.22 -3.80
CA MET A 292 -9.88 1.51 -4.24
C MET A 292 -10.23 0.18 -4.91
N LEU A 293 -11.13 -0.60 -4.32
CA LEU A 293 -11.55 -1.89 -4.88
C LEU A 293 -12.28 -1.72 -6.22
N MET A 294 -13.04 -0.64 -6.40
CA MET A 294 -13.64 -0.27 -7.69
C MET A 294 -12.58 0.03 -8.75
N ILE A 295 -11.52 0.76 -8.40
CA ILE A 295 -10.37 0.99 -9.28
C ILE A 295 -9.69 -0.33 -9.64
N LEU A 296 -9.42 -1.19 -8.66
CA LEU A 296 -8.80 -2.50 -8.92
C LEU A 296 -9.67 -3.43 -9.76
N ARG A 297 -11.00 -3.33 -9.61
CA ARG A 297 -11.98 -4.09 -10.38
C ARG A 297 -12.05 -3.63 -11.84
N SER A 298 -11.84 -2.34 -12.12
CA SER A 298 -11.85 -1.83 -13.50
C SER A 298 -10.62 -2.29 -14.29
N ILE A 299 -9.52 -2.67 -13.63
CA ILE A 299 -8.35 -3.27 -14.26
C ILE A 299 -8.63 -4.74 -14.63
N PRO A 300 -8.57 -5.11 -15.93
CA PRO A 300 -8.82 -6.48 -16.38
C PRO A 300 -7.92 -7.51 -15.68
N ARG A 301 -8.44 -8.72 -15.43
CA ARG A 301 -7.70 -9.79 -14.74
C ARG A 301 -6.42 -10.23 -15.45
N HIS A 302 -6.40 -10.13 -16.78
CA HIS A 302 -5.24 -10.47 -17.60
C HIS A 302 -4.21 -9.34 -17.69
N SER A 303 -4.47 -8.16 -17.10
CA SER A 303 -3.46 -7.11 -16.99
C SER A 303 -2.21 -7.64 -16.28
N ASN A 304 -1.04 -7.24 -16.77
CA ASN A 304 0.24 -7.58 -16.16
C ASN A 304 0.57 -6.70 -14.96
N THR A 305 -0.17 -5.60 -14.74
CA THR A 305 -0.11 -4.83 -13.48
C THR A 305 -0.53 -5.63 -12.25
N LYS A 306 -1.09 -6.84 -12.43
CA LYS A 306 -1.51 -7.76 -11.37
C LYS A 306 -0.41 -8.07 -10.33
N CYS A 307 0.86 -7.99 -10.70
CA CYS A 307 1.99 -8.14 -9.76
C CYS A 307 2.02 -7.06 -8.66
N LEU A 308 1.37 -5.91 -8.88
CA LEU A 308 1.31 -4.79 -7.93
C LEU A 308 0.02 -4.77 -7.10
N HIS A 309 -0.96 -5.64 -7.40
CA HIS A 309 -2.31 -5.53 -6.81
C HIS A 309 -2.36 -6.01 -5.36
N ALA A 310 -1.45 -6.90 -4.96
CA ALA A 310 -1.57 -7.65 -3.72
C ALA A 310 -1.58 -6.77 -2.46
N LEU A 311 -0.67 -5.79 -2.37
CA LEU A 311 -0.65 -4.85 -1.25
C LEU A 311 -1.94 -4.01 -1.20
N PHE A 312 -2.42 -3.50 -2.33
CA PHE A 312 -3.64 -2.68 -2.37
C PHE A 312 -4.90 -3.47 -2.00
N LEU A 313 -4.96 -4.75 -2.38
CA LEU A 313 -6.05 -5.64 -2.00
C LEU A 313 -6.00 -6.02 -0.53
N LEU A 314 -4.81 -6.14 0.06
CA LEU A 314 -4.64 -6.31 1.51
C LEU A 314 -5.12 -5.06 2.27
N ILE A 315 -4.62 -3.89 1.89
CA ILE A 315 -4.93 -2.61 2.55
C ILE A 315 -6.44 -2.30 2.45
N ALA A 316 -7.01 -2.33 1.24
CA ALA A 316 -8.43 -2.05 1.07
C ALA A 316 -9.33 -3.19 1.60
N GLY A 317 -8.91 -4.44 1.44
CA GLY A 317 -9.66 -5.62 1.89
C GLY A 317 -9.74 -5.71 3.41
N SER A 318 -8.67 -5.38 4.13
CA SER A 318 -8.64 -5.40 5.60
C SER A 318 -9.58 -4.35 6.22
N ALA A 319 -9.79 -3.23 5.53
CA ALA A 319 -10.77 -2.21 5.93
C ALA A 319 -12.25 -2.62 5.70
N LEU A 320 -12.51 -3.78 5.09
CA LEU A 320 -13.86 -4.34 4.93
C LEU A 320 -14.33 -5.04 6.21
N SER A 321 -14.69 -4.26 7.22
CA SER A 321 -15.24 -4.80 8.48
C SER A 321 -16.76 -4.77 8.52
N ALA A 322 -17.38 -5.81 9.08
CA ALA A 322 -18.77 -5.80 9.50
C ALA A 322 -18.87 -4.90 10.73
N GLY A 323 -19.12 -3.60 10.55
CA GLY A 323 -19.31 -2.70 11.70
C GLY A 323 -20.57 -3.07 12.49
N PRO A 324 -20.69 -2.65 13.76
CA PRO A 324 -21.89 -2.89 14.54
C PRO A 324 -23.11 -2.27 13.85
N ILE A 325 -24.14 -3.07 13.63
CA ILE A 325 -25.48 -2.60 13.31
C ILE A 325 -26.01 -1.98 14.61
N GLY A 326 -25.79 -0.68 14.79
CA GLY A 326 -26.26 0.01 15.99
C GLY A 326 -27.78 -0.12 16.16
N PRO A 327 -28.28 -0.28 17.39
CA PRO A 327 -29.71 -0.26 17.67
C PRO A 327 -30.26 1.16 17.48
N GLY A 328 -31.42 1.25 16.83
CA GLY A 328 -32.39 2.37 16.87
C GLY A 328 -31.85 3.79 17.02
N ARG A 329 -31.82 4.54 15.91
CA ARG A 329 -32.21 5.96 16.02
C ARG A 329 -33.67 5.97 16.44
N HIS A 330 -33.93 6.57 17.60
CA HIS A 330 -35.25 6.95 18.09
C HIS A 330 -36.27 7.19 16.97
N GLU A 331 -37.38 6.45 17.05
CA GLU A 331 -38.64 6.83 16.44
C GLU A 331 -38.92 8.30 16.77
N GLN A 332 -38.71 9.18 15.79
CA GLN A 332 -39.46 10.44 15.78
C GLN A 332 -40.84 10.14 15.19
N PRO A 333 -41.92 10.68 15.79
CA PRO A 333 -43.27 10.38 15.34
C PRO A 333 -43.47 10.84 13.90
N PRO A 334 -44.30 10.14 13.09
CA PRO A 334 -44.48 10.48 11.70
C PRO A 334 -45.20 11.83 11.60
N LEU A 335 -44.50 12.85 11.09
CA LEU A 335 -45.18 14.00 10.49
C LEU A 335 -45.90 13.50 9.24
N GLN A 336 -47.22 13.40 9.35
CA GLN A 336 -48.13 13.24 8.24
C GLN A 336 -47.84 14.29 7.17
N TYR A 337 -47.48 13.85 5.96
CA TYR A 337 -47.79 14.62 4.76
C TYR A 337 -48.38 13.71 3.69
N SER A 338 -49.49 14.21 3.18
CA SER A 338 -50.48 13.59 2.33
C SER A 338 -49.98 13.17 0.95
N VAL A 339 -50.57 12.08 0.49
CA VAL A 339 -50.51 11.48 -0.84
C VAL A 339 -50.87 12.50 -1.93
N GLY A 340 -49.98 12.64 -2.92
CA GLY A 340 -50.30 13.12 -4.26
C GLY A 340 -49.98 12.01 -5.26
N LEU A 341 -51.00 11.27 -5.67
CA LEU A 341 -50.93 10.28 -6.74
C LEU A 341 -50.78 11.01 -8.09
N SER A 342 -49.78 10.62 -8.87
CA SER A 342 -49.92 10.55 -10.33
C SER A 342 -49.11 9.37 -10.83
N SER A 343 -49.82 8.43 -11.43
CA SER A 343 -49.24 7.44 -12.33
C SER A 343 -48.63 8.16 -13.53
N ASP A 344 -47.53 7.65 -14.04
CA ASP A 344 -47.57 7.01 -15.35
C ASP A 344 -46.24 6.31 -15.68
N SER A 345 -46.44 5.14 -16.26
CA SER A 345 -45.55 4.12 -16.81
C SER A 345 -44.43 4.60 -17.75
N ALA A 346 -43.27 3.94 -17.67
CA ALA A 346 -42.70 3.21 -18.82
C ALA A 346 -41.46 2.41 -18.40
N GLU A 347 -41.53 1.09 -18.61
CA GLU A 347 -40.42 0.14 -18.53
C GLU A 347 -39.27 0.54 -19.46
N LYS A 348 -38.05 0.59 -18.91
CA LYS A 348 -36.83 0.51 -19.70
C LYS A 348 -35.87 -0.44 -19.00
N ILE A 349 -35.58 -1.54 -19.69
CA ILE A 349 -34.58 -2.54 -19.35
C ILE A 349 -33.23 -1.83 -19.24
N VAL A 350 -32.68 -1.75 -18.03
CA VAL A 350 -31.34 -1.20 -17.75
C VAL A 350 -30.52 -2.29 -17.09
N SER A 351 -29.40 -2.65 -17.73
CA SER A 351 -28.32 -3.49 -17.23
C SER A 351 -27.89 -3.06 -15.82
N PRO A 352 -27.39 -3.95 -14.94
CA PRO A 352 -27.10 -3.59 -13.56
C PRO A 352 -25.91 -2.63 -13.49
N SER A 353 -26.22 -1.33 -13.47
CA SER A 353 -25.28 -0.26 -13.18
C SER A 353 -25.01 -0.28 -11.68
N CYS A 354 -23.77 -0.61 -11.32
CA CYS A 354 -23.30 -0.69 -9.94
C CYS A 354 -23.09 0.72 -9.34
N ALA A 355 -24.11 1.57 -9.38
CA ALA A 355 -24.16 2.78 -8.59
C ALA A 355 -24.44 2.36 -7.14
N VAL A 356 -23.48 2.58 -6.24
CA VAL A 356 -23.68 2.35 -4.81
C VAL A 356 -24.64 3.43 -4.31
N ILE A 357 -25.94 3.12 -4.35
CA ILE A 357 -26.98 3.94 -3.73
C ILE A 357 -26.88 3.71 -2.22
N VAL A 358 -26.11 4.56 -1.53
CA VAL A 358 -26.21 4.66 -0.07
C VAL A 358 -27.50 5.41 0.23
N THR A 359 -28.64 4.72 0.22
CA THR A 359 -29.89 5.29 0.71
C THR A 359 -30.76 4.23 1.38
N ARG A 360 -31.20 4.59 2.58
CA ARG A 360 -32.09 3.89 3.53
C ARG A 360 -31.47 2.73 4.32
N ALA A 361 -31.43 2.99 5.63
CA ALA A 361 -30.99 2.12 6.69
C ALA A 361 -31.82 0.84 6.77
N SER A 362 -31.15 -0.20 7.30
CA SER A 362 -31.69 -1.41 7.93
C SER A 362 -31.66 -2.73 7.14
N SER A 363 -31.41 -2.78 5.83
CA SER A 363 -31.34 -4.08 5.12
C SER A 363 -30.35 -4.20 3.96
N ILE A 364 -29.68 -3.11 3.54
CA ILE A 364 -28.84 -3.07 2.32
C ILE A 364 -27.32 -3.10 2.63
N THR A 365 -26.89 -3.20 3.89
CA THR A 365 -25.45 -3.07 4.24
C THR A 365 -24.65 -4.37 4.17
N CYS A 366 -25.29 -5.54 4.21
CA CYS A 366 -24.58 -6.83 4.20
C CYS A 366 -24.24 -7.34 2.79
N GLU A 367 -25.12 -7.14 1.79
CA GLU A 367 -24.86 -7.58 0.41
C GLU A 367 -23.64 -6.90 -0.25
N PRO A 368 -23.45 -5.56 -0.12
CA PRO A 368 -22.25 -4.91 -0.65
C PRO A 368 -20.97 -5.40 0.03
N LEU A 369 -20.98 -5.58 1.35
CA LEU A 369 -19.80 -6.03 2.10
C LEU A 369 -19.36 -7.44 1.67
N ARG A 370 -20.31 -8.38 1.64
CA ARG A 370 -20.05 -9.76 1.21
C ARG A 370 -19.51 -9.80 -0.22
N PHE A 371 -20.14 -9.08 -1.14
CA PHE A 371 -19.71 -8.99 -2.53
C PHE A 371 -18.26 -8.52 -2.67
N TRP A 372 -17.85 -7.48 -1.92
CA TRP A 372 -16.49 -6.95 -2.00
C TRP A 372 -15.47 -7.86 -1.33
N ARG A 373 -15.82 -8.55 -0.23
CA ARG A 373 -14.96 -9.59 0.35
C ARG A 373 -14.78 -10.77 -0.62
N GLU A 374 -15.85 -11.23 -1.27
CA GLU A 374 -15.79 -12.27 -2.30
C GLU A 374 -14.92 -11.82 -3.49
N PHE A 375 -15.05 -10.58 -3.96
CA PHE A 375 -14.18 -10.01 -4.98
C PHE A 375 -12.70 -10.03 -4.57
N VAL A 376 -12.38 -9.60 -3.34
CA VAL A 376 -11.01 -9.61 -2.82
C VAL A 376 -10.47 -11.04 -2.75
N GLN A 377 -11.24 -12.00 -2.23
CA GLN A 377 -10.83 -13.41 -2.15
C GLN A 377 -10.62 -14.04 -3.53
N GLU A 378 -11.52 -13.79 -4.48
CA GLU A 378 -11.41 -14.30 -5.85
C GLU A 378 -10.16 -13.72 -6.53
N ARG A 379 -9.94 -12.41 -6.40
CA ARG A 379 -8.78 -11.72 -6.98
C ARG A 379 -7.49 -12.22 -6.34
N MET A 380 -7.42 -12.39 -5.02
CA MET A 380 -6.26 -12.96 -4.33
C MET A 380 -5.99 -14.39 -4.74
N THR A 381 -7.02 -15.22 -4.87
CA THR A 381 -6.85 -16.62 -5.32
C THR A 381 -6.31 -16.69 -6.74
N TYR A 382 -6.77 -15.78 -7.61
CA TYR A 382 -6.17 -15.63 -8.94
C TYR A 382 -4.70 -15.18 -8.88
N LEU A 383 -4.35 -14.21 -8.03
CA LEU A 383 -2.95 -13.79 -7.86
C LEU A 383 -2.07 -14.91 -7.30
N GLU A 384 -2.55 -15.69 -6.34
CA GLU A 384 -1.83 -16.85 -5.79
C GLU A 384 -1.47 -17.84 -6.91
N GLY A 385 -2.42 -18.15 -7.80
CA GLY A 385 -2.16 -19.04 -8.93
C GLY A 385 -1.26 -18.42 -10.01
N ALA A 386 -1.41 -17.12 -10.29
CA ALA A 386 -0.69 -16.44 -11.36
C ALA A 386 0.75 -16.05 -10.99
N ILE A 387 0.99 -15.62 -9.74
CA ILE A 387 2.29 -15.19 -9.23
C ILE A 387 3.02 -16.38 -8.58
N ASN A 388 2.28 -17.30 -7.96
CA ASN A 388 2.82 -18.56 -7.45
C ASN A 388 3.92 -18.43 -6.37
N LEU A 389 3.82 -17.38 -5.53
CA LEU A 389 4.72 -17.13 -4.41
C LEU A 389 4.02 -17.34 -3.07
N ASP A 390 4.76 -17.73 -2.03
CA ASP A 390 4.20 -17.99 -0.68
C ASP A 390 3.62 -16.72 -0.04
N GLY A 391 4.16 -15.54 -0.35
CA GLY A 391 3.64 -14.26 0.13
C GLY A 391 2.16 -14.04 -0.23
N MET A 392 1.69 -14.51 -1.39
CA MET A 392 0.28 -14.41 -1.78
C MET A 392 -0.63 -15.20 -0.82
N ARG A 393 -0.18 -16.36 -0.36
CA ARG A 393 -0.94 -17.20 0.58
C ARG A 393 -1.00 -16.56 1.95
N ARG A 394 0.12 -16.01 2.44
CA ARG A 394 0.18 -15.27 3.71
C ARG A 394 -0.78 -14.09 3.71
N ILE A 395 -0.84 -13.32 2.62
CA ILE A 395 -1.79 -12.20 2.49
C ILE A 395 -3.25 -12.66 2.58
N LYS A 396 -3.61 -13.76 1.91
CA LYS A 396 -4.95 -14.35 2.02
C LYS A 396 -5.28 -14.75 3.45
N GLU A 397 -4.31 -15.34 4.14
CA GLU A 397 -4.48 -15.75 5.53
C GLU A 397 -4.65 -14.56 6.46
N ILE A 398 -3.86 -13.49 6.29
CA ILE A 398 -4.02 -12.23 7.02
C ILE A 398 -5.43 -11.67 6.83
N LEU A 399 -5.90 -11.56 5.58
CA LEU A 399 -7.24 -11.04 5.28
C LEU A 399 -8.36 -11.82 5.96
N ASN A 400 -8.31 -13.15 5.88
CA ASN A 400 -9.31 -14.00 6.54
C ASN A 400 -9.29 -13.80 8.06
N LYS A 401 -8.11 -13.80 8.68
CA LYS A 401 -7.96 -13.59 10.13
C LYS A 401 -8.43 -12.19 10.56
N VAL A 402 -8.18 -11.15 9.78
CA VAL A 402 -8.69 -9.79 10.03
C VAL A 402 -10.21 -9.78 10.02
N TRP A 403 -10.84 -10.42 9.02
CA TRP A 403 -12.30 -10.49 8.93
C TRP A 403 -12.90 -11.31 10.08
N ASP A 404 -12.34 -12.49 10.37
CA ASP A 404 -12.80 -13.34 11.48
C ASP A 404 -12.74 -12.59 12.81
N TYR A 405 -11.64 -11.87 13.06
CA TYR A 405 -11.48 -11.08 14.29
C TYR A 405 -12.50 -9.94 14.37
N ASN A 406 -12.64 -9.15 13.30
CA ASN A 406 -13.54 -8.00 13.28
C ASN A 406 -15.01 -8.43 13.36
N ASP A 407 -15.40 -9.54 12.72
CA ASP A 407 -16.77 -10.05 12.75
C ASP A 407 -17.12 -10.65 14.14
N SER A 408 -16.15 -11.31 14.78
CA SER A 408 -16.29 -11.79 16.16
C SER A 408 -16.48 -10.63 17.14
N LEU A 409 -15.70 -9.56 16.96
CA LEU A 409 -15.79 -8.35 17.78
C LEU A 409 -17.16 -7.66 17.60
N ALA A 410 -17.65 -7.56 16.37
CA ALA A 410 -18.98 -7.01 16.07
C ALA A 410 -20.12 -7.83 16.68
N SER A 411 -19.95 -9.16 16.78
CA SER A 411 -20.93 -10.05 17.41
C SER A 411 -20.95 -9.93 18.94
N SER A 412 -19.79 -9.63 19.55
CA SER A 412 -19.64 -9.50 21.01
C SER A 412 -20.00 -8.12 21.58
N SER A 413 -20.02 -7.06 20.75
CA SER A 413 -20.21 -5.67 21.18
C SER A 413 -21.66 -5.29 21.49
N GLY A 414 -22.59 -6.25 21.43
CA GLY A 414 -23.97 -6.09 21.90
C GLY A 414 -24.12 -5.93 23.42
N GLU A 415 -23.11 -6.28 24.23
CA GLU A 415 -23.23 -6.33 25.70
C GLU A 415 -22.38 -5.30 26.49
N LEU A 416 -21.41 -4.62 25.87
CA LEU A 416 -20.44 -3.76 26.60
C LEU A 416 -20.14 -2.44 25.86
N ALA A 417 -21.14 -1.57 25.77
CA ALA A 417 -21.10 -0.29 25.05
C ALA A 417 -20.31 0.85 25.74
N ASN A 418 -19.26 0.56 26.51
CA ASN A 418 -18.58 1.59 27.31
C ASN A 418 -17.04 1.52 27.28
N ARG A 419 -16.46 1.24 26.11
CA ARG A 419 -15.04 1.48 25.85
C ARG A 419 -14.88 2.27 24.57
N ASP A 420 -14.50 3.53 24.69
CA ASP A 420 -14.07 4.44 23.61
C ASP A 420 -12.78 3.98 22.87
N LEU A 421 -12.50 2.67 22.84
CA LEU A 421 -11.24 2.07 22.38
C LEU A 421 -11.44 0.78 21.55
N VAL A 422 -12.66 0.44 21.12
CA VAL A 422 -12.88 -0.70 20.22
C VAL A 422 -12.53 -0.28 18.79
N GLY A 423 -11.24 -0.02 18.56
CA GLY A 423 -10.67 0.16 17.23
C GLY A 423 -10.68 -1.18 16.49
N PHE A 424 -10.96 -1.15 15.19
CA PHE A 424 -10.77 -2.31 14.31
C PHE A 424 -9.32 -2.81 14.42
N VAL A 425 -9.13 -4.13 14.31
CA VAL A 425 -7.76 -4.67 14.28
C VAL A 425 -7.10 -4.28 12.97
N HIS A 426 -5.87 -3.75 13.04
CA HIS A 426 -5.11 -3.45 11.86
C HIS A 426 -4.51 -4.74 11.31
N TRP A 427 -4.38 -4.87 9.98
CA TRP A 427 -3.83 -6.09 9.38
C TRP A 427 -2.37 -6.37 9.80
N ILE A 428 -1.61 -5.33 10.14
CA ILE A 428 -0.24 -5.45 10.71
C ILE A 428 -0.27 -6.18 12.06
N ASP A 429 -1.28 -5.94 12.93
CA ASP A 429 -1.40 -6.65 14.21
C ASP A 429 -1.55 -8.15 13.97
N ILE A 430 -2.40 -8.51 13.01
CA ILE A 430 -2.67 -9.90 12.65
C ILE A 430 -1.45 -10.53 11.99
N MET A 431 -0.75 -9.79 11.15
CA MET A 431 0.48 -10.27 10.53
C MET A 431 1.54 -10.62 11.57
N GLU A 432 1.82 -9.71 12.51
CA GLU A 432 2.83 -9.90 13.55
C GLU A 432 2.40 -10.97 14.57
N ALA A 433 1.12 -11.01 14.98
CA ALA A 433 0.63 -11.96 15.97
C ALA A 433 0.61 -13.42 15.47
N TYR A 434 0.55 -13.63 14.15
CA TYR A 434 0.49 -14.96 13.53
C TYR A 434 1.74 -15.31 12.72
N GLU A 435 2.81 -14.50 12.78
CA GLU A 435 4.06 -14.71 12.03
C GLU A 435 3.82 -14.89 10.51
N LEU A 436 2.93 -14.05 9.97
CA LEU A 436 2.51 -14.07 8.56
C LEU A 436 3.22 -13.01 7.72
N GLU A 437 4.38 -12.54 8.16
CA GLU A 437 5.16 -11.54 7.43
C GLU A 437 5.42 -12.00 6.00
N PHE A 438 5.36 -11.09 5.03
CA PHE A 438 5.48 -11.44 3.62
C PHE A 438 6.33 -10.41 2.88
N LEU A 439 6.99 -10.86 1.82
CA LEU A 439 7.53 -10.02 0.77
C LEU A 439 7.06 -10.58 -0.57
N PHE A 440 7.01 -9.72 -1.59
CA PHE A 440 6.49 -10.07 -2.92
C PHE A 440 7.49 -10.79 -3.79
#